data_AF-A0A971Z3E0-F1
#
_entry.id   AF-A0A971Z3E0-F1
#
_cell.length_a   1.000
_cell.length_b   1.000
_cell.length_c   1.000
_cell.angle_alpha   90.00
_cell.angle_beta   90.00
_cell.angle_gamma   90.00
#
_symmetry.space_group_name_H-M   'P 1'
#
loop_
_entity.id
_entity.type
_entity.pdbx_description
1 polymer ?
#
loop_
_entity_poly.entity_id
_entity_poly.type
_entity_poly.pdbx_seq_one_letter_code
_entity_poly.pdbx_strand_id
1 'polypeptide(L)'
;AEQLEQLANGRAPVLIAVGYRSDQRFNRSGRTYDYTPRLPGLEQQIDPLTGMPSGGVEHLLELLTRHMRPLVAARAPLDPTQQTLWGHSYGGLAVPARAMWKARPGSWRRSCVRCPVCR
;
A
#
# COMPACT_ATOMS: atom_id res chain seq x y z
N ALA A 1 -6.06 -11.98 20.09
CA ALA A 1 -4.69 -12.43 20.40
C ALA A 1 -4.38 -13.71 19.64
N GLU A 2 -5.28 -14.68 19.69
CA GLU A 2 -5.23 -15.98 18.99
C GLU A 2 -4.66 -15.96 17.54
N GLN A 3 -5.08 -15.02 16.68
CA GLN A 3 -4.54 -14.93 15.31
C GLN A 3 -3.05 -14.56 15.25
N LEU A 4 -2.57 -13.72 16.18
CA LEU A 4 -1.15 -13.37 16.27
C LEU A 4 -0.35 -14.52 16.88
N GLU A 5 -0.93 -15.25 17.83
CA GLU A 5 -0.33 -16.45 18.42
C GLU A 5 -0.17 -17.56 17.37
N GLN A 6 -1.16 -17.75 16.49
CA GLN A 6 -1.06 -18.67 15.36
C GLN A 6 0.07 -18.28 14.39
N LEU A 7 0.29 -16.99 14.14
CA LEU A 7 1.39 -16.51 13.31
C LEU A 7 2.76 -16.71 13.97
N ALA A 8 2.82 -16.73 15.30
CA ALA A 8 4.06 -16.91 16.06
C ALA A 8 4.57 -18.37 16.05
N ASN A 9 3.74 -19.34 15.64
CA ASN A 9 4.08 -20.76 15.60
C ASN A 9 4.96 -21.13 14.40
N GLY A 10 6.17 -20.56 14.34
CA GLY A 10 7.19 -20.88 13.35
C GLY A 10 7.83 -19.65 12.72
N ARG A 11 7.67 -19.49 11.41
CA ARG A 11 8.31 -18.41 10.64
C ARG A 11 7.43 -17.16 10.61
N ALA A 12 7.33 -16.50 11.76
CA ALA A 12 6.49 -15.32 11.95
C ALA A 12 6.85 -14.18 10.98
N PRO A 13 5.87 -13.58 10.28
CA PRO A 13 6.14 -12.45 9.39
C PRO A 13 6.37 -11.16 10.19
N VAL A 14 7.19 -10.26 9.63
CA VAL A 14 7.21 -8.87 10.09
C VAL A 14 5.95 -8.16 9.60
N LEU A 15 5.13 -7.68 10.53
CA LEU A 15 3.91 -6.92 10.22
C LEU A 15 4.23 -5.43 10.20
N ILE A 16 3.97 -4.78 9.06
CA ILE A 16 4.21 -3.34 8.85
C ILE A 16 2.86 -2.68 8.55
N ALA A 17 2.31 -1.94 9.51
CA ALA A 17 1.12 -1.14 9.32
C ALA A 17 1.51 0.27 8.86
N VAL A 18 1.17 0.62 7.61
CA VAL A 18 1.42 1.95 7.04
C VAL A 18 0.20 2.82 7.30
N GLY A 19 0.37 3.85 8.12
CA GLY A 19 -0.68 4.78 8.51
C GLY A 19 -0.25 6.23 8.38
N TYR A 20 -1.23 7.13 8.55
CA TYR A 20 -0.98 8.56 8.59
C TYR A 20 -0.73 9.00 10.01
N ARG A 21 0.17 9.98 10.19
CA ARG A 21 0.32 10.67 11.47
C ARG A 21 -0.89 11.57 11.67
N SER A 22 -1.90 11.06 12.35
CA SER A 22 -3.16 11.73 12.64
C SER A 22 -3.84 11.08 13.83
N ASP A 23 -4.64 11.85 14.57
CA ASP A 23 -5.50 11.32 15.64
C ASP A 23 -6.76 10.64 15.08
N GLN A 24 -7.00 10.75 13.77
CA GLN A 24 -8.13 10.10 13.10
C GLN A 24 -7.81 8.65 12.76
N ARG A 25 -8.80 7.77 12.93
CA ARG A 25 -8.71 6.36 12.47
C ARG A 25 -8.47 6.24 10.96
N PHE A 26 -9.00 7.19 10.18
CA PHE A 26 -8.81 7.25 8.73
C PHE A 26 -8.60 8.69 8.27
N ASN A 27 -7.39 9.00 7.77
CA ASN A 27 -7.16 10.24 7.02
C ASN A 27 -7.81 10.09 5.63
N ARG A 28 -9.06 10.56 5.49
CA ARG A 28 -9.86 10.40 4.26
C ARG A 28 -9.22 11.06 3.04
N SER A 29 -8.68 12.27 3.19
CA SER A 29 -8.04 12.99 2.08
C SER A 29 -6.76 12.30 1.63
N GLY A 30 -5.85 11.99 2.56
CA GLY A 30 -4.58 11.34 2.24
C GLY A 30 -4.78 9.98 1.57
N ARG A 31 -5.66 9.12 2.14
CA ARG A 31 -5.91 7.80 1.57
C ARG A 31 -6.61 7.82 0.22
N THR A 32 -7.43 8.83 -0.07
CA THR A 32 -8.02 8.99 -1.41
C THR A 32 -6.91 9.28 -2.41
N TYR A 33 -6.01 10.22 -2.10
CA TYR A 33 -4.89 10.54 -2.98
C TYR A 33 -3.93 9.38 -3.16
N ASP A 34 -3.37 8.86 -2.06
CA ASP A 34 -2.27 7.89 -2.09
C ASP A 34 -2.65 6.51 -2.62
N TYR A 35 -3.94 6.15 -2.59
CA TYR A 35 -4.38 4.81 -3.01
C TYR A 35 -5.02 4.76 -4.39
N THR A 36 -5.21 5.89 -5.05
CA THR A 36 -5.85 5.96 -6.37
C THR A 36 -4.83 6.15 -7.50
N PRO A 37 -5.00 5.45 -8.64
CA PRO A 37 -4.13 5.61 -9.81
C PRO A 37 -4.35 6.96 -10.49
N ARG A 38 -3.28 7.49 -11.09
CA ARG A 38 -3.36 8.65 -11.97
C ARG A 38 -3.86 8.24 -13.35
N LEU A 39 -4.87 8.94 -13.85
CA LEU A 39 -5.41 8.77 -15.20
C LEU A 39 -4.69 9.73 -16.16
N PRO A 40 -4.35 9.28 -17.39
CA PRO A 40 -3.69 10.13 -18.38
C PRO A 40 -4.63 11.24 -18.87
N GLY A 41 -4.04 12.39 -19.22
CA GLY A 41 -4.77 13.51 -19.84
C GLY A 41 -5.56 14.40 -18.88
N LEU A 42 -5.45 14.20 -17.56
CA LEU A 42 -6.09 15.05 -16.56
C LEU A 42 -5.05 15.95 -15.86
N GLU A 43 -5.22 17.27 -15.95
CA GLU A 43 -4.42 18.24 -15.19
C GLU A 43 -4.73 18.15 -13.69
N GLN A 44 -6.02 18.05 -13.35
CA GLN A 44 -6.51 17.82 -12.00
C GLN A 44 -7.39 16.57 -11.98
N GLN A 45 -7.19 15.73 -10.97
CA GLN A 45 -7.97 14.51 -10.77
C GLN A 45 -8.66 14.57 -9.41
N ILE A 46 -9.99 14.55 -9.44
CA ILE A 46 -10.84 14.47 -8.26
C ILE A 46 -11.51 13.11 -8.26
N ASP A 47 -11.44 12.42 -7.14
CA ASP A 47 -12.15 11.15 -6.95
C ASP A 47 -13.67 11.40 -6.89
N PRO A 48 -14.46 10.75 -7.75
CA PRO A 48 -15.89 11.04 -7.88
C PRO A 48 -16.72 10.58 -6.67
N LEU A 49 -16.22 9.64 -5.89
CA LEU A 49 -16.92 9.11 -4.71
C LEU A 49 -16.73 10.00 -3.48
N THR A 50 -15.58 10.64 -3.35
CA THR A 50 -15.22 11.44 -2.18
C THR A 50 -15.16 12.95 -2.44
N GLY A 51 -15.08 13.38 -3.69
CA GLY A 51 -14.88 14.77 -4.07
C GLY A 51 -13.49 15.31 -3.72
N MET A 52 -12.52 14.45 -3.43
CA MET A 52 -11.16 14.82 -2.97
C MET A 52 -10.11 14.58 -4.06
N PRO A 53 -8.94 15.25 -3.99
CA PRO A 53 -7.82 14.98 -4.90
C PRO A 53 -7.40 13.50 -4.94
N SER A 54 -7.09 13.00 -6.13
CA SER A 54 -6.73 11.61 -6.40
C SER A 54 -5.54 11.46 -7.35
N GLY A 55 -5.06 10.23 -7.56
CA GLY A 55 -4.00 9.91 -8.51
C GLY A 55 -2.58 10.04 -7.94
N GLY A 56 -2.37 9.61 -6.69
CA GLY A 56 -1.10 9.69 -5.97
C GLY A 56 -0.37 8.37 -5.77
N VAL A 57 -0.91 7.24 -6.25
CA VAL A 57 -0.39 5.91 -5.90
C VAL A 57 1.07 5.66 -6.27
N GLU A 58 1.57 6.24 -7.36
CA GLU A 58 2.97 6.09 -7.76
C GLU A 58 3.91 6.71 -6.73
N HIS A 59 3.55 7.86 -6.17
CA HIS A 59 4.32 8.52 -5.11
C HIS A 59 4.33 7.69 -3.82
N LEU A 60 3.19 7.10 -3.45
CA LEU A 60 3.12 6.17 -2.32
C LEU A 60 4.03 4.96 -2.55
N LEU A 61 3.96 4.32 -3.71
CA LEU A 61 4.75 3.12 -4.02
C LEU A 61 6.26 3.42 -4.04
N GLU A 62 6.64 4.62 -4.49
CA GLU A 62 8.01 5.12 -4.40
C GLU A 62 8.43 5.30 -2.94
N LEU A 63 7.61 5.96 -2.12
CA LEU A 63 7.86 6.16 -0.68
C LEU A 63 8.05 4.82 0.05
N LEU A 64 7.15 3.86 -0.19
CA LEU A 64 7.22 2.52 0.38
C LEU A 64 8.51 1.79 0.00
N THR A 65 8.93 1.93 -1.25
CA THR A 65 10.06 1.15 -1.80
C THR A 65 11.41 1.79 -1.52
N ARG A 66 11.55 3.09 -1.75
CA ARG A 66 12.84 3.80 -1.67
C ARG A 66 13.16 4.29 -0.26
N HIS A 67 12.16 4.54 0.58
CA HIS A 67 12.37 5.13 1.89
C HIS A 67 11.96 4.20 3.03
N MET A 68 10.70 3.73 3.05
CA MET A 68 10.22 2.93 4.19
C MET A 68 10.89 1.57 4.30
N ARG A 69 11.10 0.88 3.17
CA ARG A 69 11.69 -0.46 3.18
C ARG A 69 13.12 -0.50 3.74
N PRO A 70 14.06 0.38 3.33
CA PRO A 70 15.37 0.47 4.00
C PRO A 70 15.27 0.76 5.50
N LEU A 71 14.35 1.64 5.93
CA LEU A 71 14.18 1.99 7.34
C LEU A 71 13.66 0.82 8.19
N VAL A 72 12.82 -0.03 7.63
CA VAL A 72 12.36 -1.26 8.30
C VAL A 72 13.43 -2.34 8.28
N ALA A 73 14.15 -2.52 7.16
CA ALA A 73 15.25 -3.47 7.04
C ALA A 73 16.39 -3.20 8.04
N ALA A 74 16.59 -1.94 8.43
CA ALA A 74 17.55 -1.57 9.49
C ALA A 74 17.10 -2.00 10.91
N ARG A 75 15.82 -2.37 11.09
CA ARG A 75 15.24 -2.76 12.40
C ARG A 75 14.91 -4.24 12.50
N ALA A 76 14.62 -4.90 11.38
CA ALA A 76 14.33 -6.33 11.33
C ALA A 76 14.82 -6.92 9.99
N PRO A 77 15.36 -8.15 9.99
CA PRO A 77 15.76 -8.80 8.76
C PRO A 77 14.55 -9.05 7.86
N LEU A 78 14.61 -8.55 6.62
CA LEU A 78 13.56 -8.71 5.62
C LEU A 78 14.05 -9.60 4.49
N ASP A 79 13.28 -10.65 4.16
CA ASP A 79 13.50 -11.44 2.95
C ASP A 79 12.85 -10.72 1.74
N PRO A 80 13.63 -10.24 0.75
CA PRO A 80 13.08 -9.55 -0.42
C PRO A 80 12.23 -10.46 -1.32
N THR A 81 12.36 -11.78 -1.17
CA THR A 81 11.57 -12.76 -1.92
C THR A 81 10.25 -13.12 -1.25
N GLN A 82 10.07 -12.81 0.04
CA GLN A 82 8.87 -13.14 0.83
C GLN A 82 8.16 -11.87 1.32
N GLN A 83 7.75 -11.05 0.36
CA GLN A 83 7.18 -9.73 0.61
C GLN A 83 5.76 -9.63 0.01
N THR A 84 4.81 -9.23 0.85
CA THR A 84 3.37 -9.11 0.52
C THR A 84 2.88 -7.69 0.80
N LEU A 85 2.19 -7.08 -0.17
CA LEU A 85 1.39 -5.87 0.05
C LEU A 85 -0.09 -6.27 0.13
N TRP A 86 -0.79 -5.79 1.14
CA TRP A 86 -2.21 -6.02 1.35
C TRP A 86 -2.95 -4.68 1.38
N GLY A 87 -4.17 -4.66 0.82
CA GLY A 87 -5.02 -3.47 0.85
C GLY A 87 -6.51 -3.81 0.77
N HIS A 88 -7.33 -3.01 1.47
CA HIS A 88 -8.78 -3.11 1.49
C HIS A 88 -9.42 -1.84 0.93
N SER A 89 -10.56 -1.99 0.22
CA SER A 89 -11.28 -0.87 -0.41
C SER A 89 -10.34 -0.08 -1.34
N TYR A 90 -10.11 1.21 -1.11
CA TYR A 90 -9.17 2.03 -1.87
C TYR A 90 -7.75 1.46 -1.85
N GLY A 91 -7.30 0.91 -0.71
CA GLY A 91 -5.98 0.27 -0.64
C GLY A 91 -5.87 -0.94 -1.59
N GLY A 92 -7.00 -1.52 -1.98
CA GLY A 92 -7.06 -2.56 -3.01
C GLY A 92 -6.73 -2.06 -4.42
N LEU A 93 -6.95 -0.76 -4.72
CA LEU A 93 -6.56 -0.12 -6.00
C LEU A 93 -5.05 0.14 -6.08
N ALA A 94 -4.42 0.37 -4.93
CA ALA A 94 -2.97 0.59 -4.86
C ALA A 94 -2.14 -0.64 -5.23
N VAL A 95 -2.73 -1.84 -5.07
CA VAL A 95 -2.05 -3.12 -5.25
C VAL A 95 -1.93 -3.54 -6.74
N PRO A 96 -2.94 -3.33 -7.62
CA PRO A 96 -2.80 -3.47 -9.07
C PRO A 96 -1.88 -2.42 -9.71
N ALA A 97 -1.89 -1.16 -9.25
CA ALA A 97 -0.97 -0.13 -9.74
C ALA A 97 0.50 -0.55 -9.57
N ARG A 98 0.81 -1.27 -8.48
CA ARG A 98 2.12 -1.92 -8.29
C ARG A 98 2.46 -2.95 -9.37
N ALA A 99 1.50 -3.70 -9.89
CA ALA A 99 1.76 -4.66 -10.97
C ALA A 99 2.20 -3.96 -12.25
N MET A 100 1.70 -2.75 -12.53
CA MET A 100 2.13 -1.92 -13.65
C MET A 100 3.50 -1.27 -13.40
N TRP A 101 3.87 -1.00 -12.15
CA TRP A 101 5.20 -0.52 -11.75
C TRP A 101 6.33 -1.58 -11.81
N LYS A 102 6.02 -2.86 -12.06
CA LYS A 102 6.94 -4.01 -11.97
C LYS A 102 8.16 -4.01 -12.91
N ALA A 103 8.35 -3.01 -13.78
CA ALA A 103 9.56 -2.91 -14.60
C ALA A 103 10.85 -2.55 -13.80
N ARG A 104 10.80 -2.46 -12.46
CA ARG A 104 11.94 -2.10 -11.60
C ARG A 104 12.37 -3.25 -10.65
N PRO A 105 13.69 -3.47 -10.44
CA PRO A 105 14.20 -4.47 -9.49
C PRO A 105 13.78 -4.14 -8.04
N GLY A 106 13.50 -5.18 -7.23
CA GLY A 106 13.06 -5.04 -5.83
C GLY A 106 11.53 -5.04 -5.61
N SER A 107 10.75 -5.56 -6.55
CA SER A 107 9.29 -5.61 -6.43
C SER A 107 8.80 -6.72 -5.47
N TRP A 108 7.72 -6.45 -4.72
CA TRP A 108 7.12 -7.48 -3.86
C TRP A 108 6.52 -8.61 -4.72
N ARG A 109 6.44 -9.85 -4.22
CA ARG A 109 6.01 -11.02 -5.02
C ARG A 109 4.53 -11.37 -4.86
N ARG A 110 3.93 -11.13 -3.69
CA ARG A 110 2.51 -11.43 -3.43
C ARG A 110 1.69 -10.16 -3.26
N SER A 111 0.41 -10.26 -3.61
CA SER A 111 -0.58 -9.20 -3.54
C SER A 111 -1.88 -9.81 -3.04
N CYS A 112 -2.49 -9.22 -2.02
CA CYS A 112 -3.80 -9.63 -1.54
C CYS A 112 -4.71 -8.40 -1.54
N VAL A 113 -5.81 -8.50 -2.30
CA VAL A 113 -6.73 -7.41 -2.56
C VAL A 113 -8.10 -7.81 -2.05
N ARG A 114 -8.72 -6.92 -1.28
CA ARG A 114 -10.15 -6.97 -1.00
C ARG A 114 -10.76 -5.64 -1.46
N CYS A 115 -11.20 -5.57 -2.72
CA CYS A 115 -11.66 -4.33 -3.38
C CYS A 115 -13.15 -4.39 -3.74
N PRO A 116 -14.06 -3.93 -2.86
CA PRO A 116 -15.49 -3.75 -3.21
C PRO A 116 -15.75 -2.54 -4.14
N VAL A 117 -14.74 -1.70 -4.40
CA VAL A 117 -14.84 -0.47 -5.22
C VAL A 117 -14.47 -0.72 -6.69
N CYS A 118 -13.88 -1.88 -6.98
CA CYS A 118 -13.52 -2.32 -8.32
C CYS A 118 -14.78 -2.94 -8.95
N ARG A 119 -15.57 -2.14 -9.66
CA ARG A 119 -16.61 -2.61 -10.59
C ARG A 119 -16.16 -2.35 -12.01
#